data_AF-A0A2V9T9J8-F1
#
_entry.id   AF-A0A2V9T9J8-F1
#
_cell.length_a   1.000
_cell.length_b   1.000
_cell.length_c   1.000
_cell.angle_alpha   90.00
_cell.angle_beta   90.00
_cell.angle_gamma   90.00
#
_symmetry.space_group_name_H-M   'P 1'
#
loop_
_entity.id
_entity.type
_entity.pdbx_description
1 polymer ?
#
loop_
_entity_poly.entity_id
_entity_poly.type
_entity_poly.pdbx_seq_one_letter_code
_entity_poly.pdbx_strand_id
1 'polypeptide(L)'
;MRNFAWWRTAAGGIYFVDATTTPALVKFFDFATQRGKAITSVDLGYGDPESPSFDISTDGQWILFTRVDQFESDITLVENFR
;
A
#
# COMPACT_ATOMS: atom_id res chain seq x y z
N MET A 1 12.53 -4.56 9.38
CA MET A 1 11.32 -4.20 8.60
C MET A 1 11.76 -3.98 7.17
N ARG A 2 11.29 -4.79 6.23
CA ARG A 2 11.64 -4.68 4.81
C ARG A 2 10.69 -3.62 4.22
N ASN A 3 11.23 -2.49 3.76
CA ASN A 3 10.46 -1.41 3.14
C ASN A 3 10.23 -1.74 1.66
N PHE A 4 9.28 -2.62 1.35
CA PHE A 4 8.71 -2.63 0.02
C PHE A 4 7.77 -1.42 -0.06
N ALA A 5 8.03 -0.53 -1.00
CA ALA A 5 7.46 0.80 -0.95
C ALA A 5 6.28 0.90 -1.93
N TRP A 6 5.08 1.21 -1.42
CA TRP A 6 3.89 1.53 -2.23
C TRP A 6 4.05 2.90 -2.89
N TRP A 7 4.82 3.00 -3.96
CA TRP A 7 4.92 4.24 -4.73
C TRP A 7 5.06 3.98 -6.22
N ARG A 8 4.62 4.96 -7.00
CA ARG A 8 4.81 5.00 -8.44
C ARG A 8 5.18 6.40 -8.88
N THR A 9 6.11 6.49 -9.82
CA THR A 9 6.36 7.74 -10.54
C THR A 9 5.19 8.09 -11.45
N ALA A 10 4.96 9.39 -11.62
CA ALA A 10 4.09 9.96 -12.62
C ALA A 10 4.74 11.23 -13.18
N ALA A 11 4.12 11.84 -14.19
CA ALA A 11 4.57 13.12 -14.70
C ALA A 11 4.58 14.16 -13.57
N GLY A 12 5.75 14.72 -13.26
CA GLY A 12 5.91 15.80 -12.28
C GLY A 12 5.90 15.37 -10.80
N GLY A 13 5.86 14.07 -10.49
CA GLY A 13 5.84 13.65 -9.09
C GLY A 13 5.79 12.16 -8.82
N ILE A 14 5.49 11.83 -7.55
CA ILE A 14 5.38 10.47 -7.05
C ILE A 14 4.04 10.32 -6.34
N TYR A 15 3.29 9.30 -6.73
CA TYR A 15 2.18 8.79 -5.92
C TYR A 15 2.73 7.80 -4.92
N PHE A 16 2.28 7.88 -3.67
CA PHE A 16 2.66 6.91 -2.63
C PHE A 16 1.53 6.68 -1.64
N VAL A 17 1.53 5.51 -1.03
CA VAL A 17 0.58 5.17 0.04
C VAL A 17 1.23 5.43 1.39
N ASP A 18 0.58 6.25 2.19
CA ASP A 18 0.85 6.44 3.60
C ASP A 18 -0.03 5.50 4.42
N ALA A 19 0.55 4.37 4.81
CA ALA A 19 -0.11 3.34 5.62
C ALA A 19 -0.01 3.61 7.14
N THR A 20 0.53 4.76 7.56
CA THR A 20 0.56 5.15 8.98
C THR A 20 -0.79 5.68 9.48
N THR A 21 -1.74 5.91 8.57
CA THR A 21 -3.11 6.33 8.86
C THR A 21 -4.10 5.21 8.57
N THR A 22 -5.26 5.25 9.23
CA THR A 22 -6.37 4.33 8.96
C THR A 22 -7.65 5.13 8.71
N PRO A 23 -8.26 5.07 7.50
CA PRO A 23 -7.76 4.40 6.30
C PRO A 23 -6.43 4.98 5.78
N ALA A 24 -5.69 4.21 5.00
CA ALA A 24 -4.41 4.65 4.43
C ALA A 24 -4.65 5.78 3.43
N LEU A 25 -3.71 6.71 3.31
CA LEU A 25 -3.83 7.83 2.39
C LEU A 25 -2.97 7.60 1.14
N VAL A 26 -3.55 7.77 -0.04
CA VAL A 26 -2.76 7.97 -1.25
C VAL A 26 -2.40 9.44 -1.34
N LYS A 27 -1.10 9.73 -1.42
CA LYS A 27 -0.55 11.07 -1.50
C LYS A 27 0.20 11.26 -2.81
N PHE A 28 0.22 12.50 -3.30
CA PHE A 28 1.05 12.91 -4.43
C PHE A 28 2.09 13.91 -3.94
N PHE A 29 3.36 13.61 -4.15
CA PHE A 29 4.47 14.53 -3.96
C PHE A 29 4.79 15.20 -5.29
N ASP A 30 4.61 16.52 -5.33
CA ASP A 30 4.89 17.35 -6.49
C ASP A 30 6.35 17.81 -6.47
N PHE A 31 7.09 17.56 -7.55
CA PHE A 31 8.52 17.88 -7.63
C PHE A 31 8.83 19.37 -7.74
N ALA A 32 7.95 20.15 -8.34
CA ALA A 32 8.16 21.58 -8.53
C ALA A 32 8.02 22.34 -7.20
N THR A 33 7.05 21.95 -6.40
CA THR A 33 6.73 22.60 -5.12
C THR A 33 7.35 21.92 -3.91
N GLN A 34 7.85 20.69 -4.07
CA GLN A 34 8.33 19.82 -3.00
C GLN A 34 7.30 19.62 -1.88
N ARG A 35 6.02 19.59 -2.24
CA ARG A 35 4.91 19.44 -1.30
C ARG A 35 4.12 18.18 -1.61
N GLY A 36 3.72 17.50 -0.53
CA GLY A 36 2.78 16.40 -0.58
C GLY A 36 1.35 16.89 -0.40
N LYS A 37 0.41 16.30 -1.13
CA LYS A 37 -1.03 16.44 -0.89
C LYS A 37 -1.72 15.08 -0.84
N ALA A 38 -2.72 14.93 0.01
CA ALA A 38 -3.60 13.77 -0.03
C ALA A 38 -4.49 13.84 -1.28
N ILE A 39 -4.64 12.71 -1.95
CA ILE A 39 -5.48 12.55 -3.15
C ILE A 39 -6.77 11.83 -2.80
N THR A 40 -6.65 10.71 -2.11
CA THR A 40 -7.77 9.90 -1.63
C THR A 40 -7.33 9.04 -0.46
N SER A 41 -8.28 8.38 0.20
CA SER A 41 -8.01 7.26 1.11
C SER A 41 -8.28 5.92 0.44
N VAL A 42 -7.60 4.88 0.91
CA VAL A 42 -7.80 3.48 0.52
C VAL A 42 -7.83 2.60 1.77
N ASP A 43 -8.68 1.58 1.74
CA ASP A 43 -8.73 0.55 2.78
C ASP A 43 -7.89 -0.65 2.34
N LEU A 44 -6.71 -0.80 2.95
CA LEU A 44 -5.78 -1.88 2.65
C LEU A 44 -6.19 -3.21 3.30
N GLY A 45 -7.23 -3.22 4.15
CA GLY A 45 -7.57 -4.34 5.01
C GLY A 45 -6.45 -4.62 6.00
N TYR A 46 -6.03 -5.88 6.13
CA TYR A 46 -4.87 -6.25 6.95
C TYR A 46 -3.54 -5.77 6.33
N GLY A 47 -3.54 -5.39 5.05
CA GLY A 47 -2.37 -5.01 4.27
C GLY A 47 -1.43 -6.20 4.04
N ASP A 48 -0.86 -6.34 2.84
CA ASP A 48 0.23 -7.31 2.62
C ASP A 48 1.57 -6.59 2.80
N PRO A 49 2.24 -6.71 3.96
CA PRO A 49 3.54 -6.09 4.17
C PRO A 49 4.66 -6.77 3.36
N GLU A 50 4.44 -7.98 2.84
CA GLU A 50 5.46 -8.75 2.12
C GLU A 50 5.42 -8.51 0.61
N SER A 51 4.23 -8.26 0.04
CA SER A 51 4.05 -7.99 -1.39
C SER A 51 3.13 -6.80 -1.67
N PRO A 52 3.54 -5.57 -1.28
CA PRO A 52 2.75 -4.39 -1.57
C PRO A 52 2.59 -4.19 -3.07
N SER A 53 1.35 -4.22 -3.56
CA SER A 53 1.02 -3.95 -4.96
C SER A 53 0.24 -2.66 -5.07
N PHE A 54 0.74 -1.74 -5.90
CA PHE A 54 0.16 -0.42 -6.12
C PHE A 54 0.56 0.10 -7.50
N ASP A 55 -0.41 0.59 -8.27
CA ASP A 55 -0.20 1.20 -9.58
C ASP A 55 -1.30 2.26 -9.88
N ILE A 56 -1.06 3.13 -10.87
CA ILE A 56 -1.78 4.41 -11.04
C ILE A 56 -2.29 4.71 -12.46
N SER A 57 -2.39 3.85 -13.48
CA SER A 57 -2.75 4.24 -14.87
C SER A 57 -1.96 5.43 -15.48
N THR A 58 -1.83 5.52 -16.80
CA THR A 58 -1.00 6.60 -17.39
C THR A 58 -1.66 7.98 -17.27
N ASP A 59 -2.99 8.02 -17.31
CA ASP A 59 -3.82 9.23 -17.20
C ASP A 59 -4.13 9.64 -15.75
N GLY A 60 -3.70 8.85 -14.75
CA GLY A 60 -3.92 9.12 -13.34
C GLY A 60 -5.39 9.00 -12.89
N GLN A 61 -6.26 8.43 -13.71
CA GLN A 61 -7.68 8.25 -13.38
C GLN A 61 -7.95 7.02 -12.52
N TRP A 62 -7.06 6.02 -12.55
CA TRP A 62 -7.26 4.75 -11.86
C TRP A 62 -6.14 4.47 -10.88
N ILE A 63 -6.53 4.03 -9.69
CA ILE A 63 -5.61 3.51 -8.69
C ILE A 63 -5.90 2.02 -8.54
N LEU A 64 -4.89 1.19 -8.73
CA LEU A 64 -4.95 -0.23 -8.45
C LEU A 64 -4.09 -0.52 -7.23
N PHE A 65 -4.64 -1.24 -6.26
CA PHE A 65 -3.92 -1.66 -5.07
C PHE A 65 -4.44 -3.01 -4.59
N THR A 66 -3.59 -3.77 -3.90
CA THR A 66 -4.03 -4.98 -3.22
C THR A 66 -4.64 -4.65 -1.86
N ARG A 67 -5.82 -5.22 -1.61
CA ARG A 67 -6.48 -5.24 -0.31
C ARG A 67 -6.49 -6.68 0.18
N VAL A 68 -6.11 -6.90 1.43
CA VAL A 68 -6.22 -8.23 2.04
C VAL A 68 -7.35 -8.21 3.05
N ASP A 69 -8.44 -8.92 2.73
CA ASP A 69 -9.61 -9.01 3.60
C ASP A 69 -9.38 -9.91 4.81
N GLN A 70 -8.50 -10.92 4.69
CA GLN A 70 -8.19 -11.85 5.76
C GLN A 70 -6.77 -12.42 5.64
N PHE A 71 -6.04 -12.46 6.75
CA PHE A 71 -4.89 -13.33 6.95
C PHE A 71 -5.27 -14.38 8.00
N GLU A 72 -5.31 -15.63 7.59
CA GLU A 72 -5.58 -16.75 8.49
C GLU A 72 -4.29 -17.53 8.73
N SER A 73 -4.08 -17.93 9.97
CA SER A 73 -2.97 -18.79 10.37
C SER A 73 -3.43 -19.62 11.55
N ASP A 74 -3.25 -20.93 11.44
CA ASP A 74 -3.56 -21.86 12.51
C ASP A 74 -2.28 -22.30 13.21
N ILE A 75 -2.37 -22.47 14.52
CA ILE A 75 -1.33 -23.13 15.32
C ILE A 75 -1.86 -24.51 15.68
N THR A 76 -1.13 -25.56 15.30
CA THR A 76 -1.48 -26.95 15.65
C THR A 76 -0.46 -27.50 16.63
N LEU A 77 -0.95 -28.12 17.70
CA LEU A 77 -0.13 -28.91 18.62
C LEU A 77 -0.07 -30.35 18.13
N VAL A 78 1.13 -30.86 17.85
CA VAL A 78 1.34 -32.26 17.48
C VAL A 78 1.89 -33.01 18.68
N GLU A 79 1.12 -34.00 19.14
CA GLU A 79 1.52 -34.89 20.25
C GLU A 79 2.11 -36.20 19.71
N ASN A 80 3.05 -36.79 20.46
CA ASN A 80 3.64 -38.09 20.14
C ASN A 80 4.30 -38.21 18.74
N PHE A 81 4.93 -37.15 18.22
CA PHE A 81 5.52 -37.03 16.87
C PHE A 81 6.73 -37.95 16.55
N ARG A 82 6.97 -38.97 17.37
CA ARG A 82 8.01 -39.97 17.09
C ARG A 82 7.63 -40.84 15.91
#